data_AF-A0A7C6ISR6-F1
#
_entry.id   AF-A0A7C6ISR6-F1
#
_cell.length_a   1.000
_cell.length_b   1.000
_cell.length_c   1.000
_cell.angle_alpha   90.00
_cell.angle_beta   90.00
_cell.angle_gamma   90.00
#
_symmetry.space_group_name_H-M   'P 1'
#
loop_
_entity.id
_entity.type
_entity.pdbx_description
1 polymer ?
#
loop_
_entity_poly.entity_id
_entity_poly.type
_entity_poly.pdbx_seq_one_letter_code
_entity_poly.pdbx_strand_id
1 'polypeptide(L)' 'MGYQQAINAAKEQFGKLLEQQLERLEKIKSQREFIDYSTLDQIIIGIVGGDGIGPYITAEAQKVLEFILADQVKAGKVKF' A
#
# COMPACT_ATOMS: atom_id res chain seq x y z
N MET A 1 -38.43 -19.63 6.25
CA MET A 1 -38.47 -18.66 5.13
C MET A 1 -37.41 -17.55 5.22
N GLY A 2 -36.93 -17.14 6.41
CA GLY A 2 -35.95 -16.03 6.52
C GLY A 2 -34.51 -16.32 6.06
N TYR A 3 -34.02 -17.57 6.17
CA TYR A 3 -32.62 -17.87 5.86
C TYR A 3 -32.27 -17.77 4.37
N GLN A 4 -33.16 -18.17 3.47
CA GLN A 4 -32.89 -18.10 2.03
C GLN A 4 -32.76 -16.65 1.55
N GLN A 5 -33.60 -15.76 2.08
CA GLN A 5 -33.56 -14.33 1.76
C GLN A 5 -32.27 -13.69 2.29
N ALA A 6 -31.85 -14.02 3.52
CA ALA A 6 -30.59 -13.55 4.09
C ALA A 6 -29.37 -14.05 3.29
N ILE A 7 -29.37 -15.33 2.89
CA ILE A 7 -28.31 -15.92 2.06
C ILE A 7 -28.25 -15.22 0.70
N ASN A 8 -29.38 -14.96 0.06
CA ASN A 8 -29.42 -14.28 -1.23
C ASN A 8 -28.91 -12.83 -1.13
N ALA A 9 -29.33 -12.09 -0.09
CA ALA A 9 -28.85 -10.73 0.16
C ALA A 9 -27.34 -10.68 0.40
N ALA A 10 -26.79 -11.62 1.17
CA ALA A 10 -25.35 -11.72 1.41
C ALA A 10 -24.56 -12.00 0.11
N LYS A 11 -25.05 -12.90 -0.74
CA LYS A 11 -24.44 -13.19 -2.05
C LYS A 11 -24.43 -11.95 -2.95
N GLU A 12 -25.52 -11.19 -2.97
CA GLU A 12 -25.62 -9.98 -3.78
C GLU A 12 -24.64 -8.89 -3.30
N GLN A 13 -24.59 -8.65 -1.99
CA GLN A 13 -23.67 -7.67 -1.40
C GLN A 13 -22.21 -8.04 -1.64
N PHE A 14 -21.87 -9.33 -1.46
CA PHE A 14 -20.53 -9.81 -1.74
C PHE A 14 -20.18 -9.75 -3.23
N GLY A 15 -21.13 -10.07 -4.10
CA GLY A 15 -20.97 -9.94 -5.56
C GLY A 15 -20.63 -8.52 -5.98
N LYS A 16 -21.37 -7.52 -5.47
CA LYS A 16 -21.08 -6.09 -5.71
C LYS A 16 -19.69 -5.69 -5.23
N LEU A 17 -19.26 -6.20 -4.07
CA LEU A 17 -17.90 -5.95 -3.57
C LEU A 17 -16.84 -6.53 -4.51
N LEU A 18 -17.04 -7.76 -5.00
CA LEU A 18 -16.12 -8.37 -5.97
C LEU A 18 -16.04 -7.58 -7.28
N GLU A 19 -17.18 -7.15 -7.83
CA GLU A 19 -17.24 -6.32 -9.04
C GLU A 19 -16.43 -5.03 -8.87
N GLN A 20 -16.60 -4.33 -7.75
CA GLN A 20 -15.82 -3.13 -7.44
C GLN A 20 -14.31 -3.42 -7.32
N GLN A 21 -13.92 -4.55 -6.73
CA GLN A 21 -12.50 -4.92 -6.63
C GLN A 21 -11.91 -5.26 -8.00
N LEU A 22 -12.66 -5.95 -8.87
CA LEU A 22 -12.24 -6.28 -10.22
C LEU A 22 -12.10 -5.02 -11.08
N GLU A 23 -13.05 -4.08 -11.01
CA GLU A 23 -12.95 -2.80 -11.71
C GLU A 23 -11.72 -2.00 -11.26
N ARG A 24 -11.44 -1.96 -9.96
CA ARG A 24 -10.22 -1.34 -9.42
C ARG A 24 -8.96 -1.98 -9.97
N LEU A 25 -8.95 -3.30 -10.09
CA LEU A 25 -7.81 -4.07 -10.59
C LEU A 25 -7.55 -3.76 -12.08
N GLU A 26 -8.59 -3.67 -12.89
CA GLU A 26 -8.46 -3.27 -14.30
C GLU A 26 -7.98 -1.81 -14.43
N LYS A 27 -8.44 -0.88 -13.58
CA LYS A 27 -7.90 0.48 -13.53
C LYS A 27 -6.39 0.49 -13.25
N ILE A 28 -5.94 -0.25 -12.24
CA ILE A 28 -4.50 -0.36 -11.89
C ILE A 28 -3.70 -0.95 -13.06
N LYS A 29 -4.17 -2.02 -13.70
CA LYS A 29 -3.49 -2.61 -14.88
C LYS A 29 -3.43 -1.65 -16.07
N SER A 30 -4.48 -0.85 -16.27
CA SER A 30 -4.57 0.11 -17.36
C SER A 30 -3.67 1.34 -17.14
N GLN A 31 -3.23 1.58 -15.90
CA GLN A 31 -2.34 2.68 -15.56
C GLN A 31 -0.94 2.40 -16.10
N ARG A 32 -0.54 3.17 -17.12
CA ARG A 32 0.75 3.02 -17.81
C ARG A 32 1.83 3.96 -17.29
N GLU A 33 1.44 5.02 -16.60
CA GLU A 33 2.33 6.04 -16.09
C GLU A 33 2.61 5.77 -14.61
N PHE A 34 3.78 5.20 -14.34
CA PHE A 34 4.34 5.16 -13.00
C PHE A 34 5.25 6.35 -12.80
N ILE A 35 5.27 6.90 -11.59
CA ILE A 35 6.21 7.95 -11.22
C ILE A 35 7.62 7.35 -11.34
N ASP A 36 8.44 7.96 -12.20
CA ASP A 36 9.86 7.65 -12.26
C ASP A 36 10.57 8.35 -11.10
N TYR A 37 10.72 7.63 -9.99
CA TYR A 37 11.38 8.13 -8.78
C TYR A 37 12.84 8.53 -9.01
N SER A 38 13.49 8.11 -10.10
CA SER A 38 14.85 8.55 -10.41
C SER A 38 14.92 10.04 -10.76
N THR A 39 13.83 10.57 -11.34
CA THR A 39 13.72 11.97 -11.80
C THR A 39 13.42 12.97 -10.69
N LEU A 40 12.94 12.51 -9.53
CA LEU A 40 12.52 13.39 -8.44
C LEU A 40 13.71 13.90 -7.65
N ASP A 41 13.86 15.21 -7.45
CA ASP A 41 14.96 15.79 -6.67
C ASP A 41 15.05 15.25 -5.23
N GLN A 42 13.90 14.88 -4.65
CA GLN A 42 13.81 14.34 -3.30
C GLN A 42 12.69 13.29 -3.18
N ILE A 43 12.97 12.21 -2.44
CA ILE A 43 12.03 11.16 -2.06
C ILE A 43 11.84 11.22 -0.53
N ILE A 44 10.59 11.28 -0.07
CA ILE A 44 10.25 11.26 1.36
C ILE A 44 9.63 9.91 1.71
N ILE A 45 10.21 9.21 2.68
CA ILE A 45 9.76 7.87 3.11
C ILE A 45 9.16 8.00 4.51
N GLY A 46 7.83 8.08 4.59
CA GLY A 46 7.13 8.03 5.86
C GLY A 46 7.01 6.60 6.39
N ILE A 47 7.18 6.43 7.71
CA ILE A 47 7.08 5.12 8.37
C ILE A 47 5.84 5.07 9.26
N VAL A 48 5.00 4.07 8.99
CA VAL A 48 3.74 3.86 9.72
C VAL A 48 3.85 2.56 10.50
N GLY A 49 4.08 2.69 11.81
CA GLY A 49 4.35 1.55 12.69
C GLY A 49 3.16 0.62 12.93
N GLY A 50 1.93 1.07 12.71
CA GLY A 50 0.73 0.31 13.08
C GLY A 50 0.66 0.04 14.59
N ASP A 51 -0.03 -1.04 14.96
CA ASP A 51 -0.31 -1.38 16.37
C ASP A 51 0.39 -2.67 16.83
N GLY A 52 0.33 -2.96 18.13
CA GLY A 52 0.93 -4.15 18.72
C GLY A 52 2.45 -4.14 18.63
N ILE A 53 3.03 -5.17 17.99
CA ILE A 53 4.49 -5.26 17.77
C ILE A 53 4.96 -4.48 16.53
N GLY A 54 4.03 -3.91 15.75
CA GLY A 54 4.31 -3.20 14.51
C GLY A 54 5.37 -2.08 14.65
N PRO A 55 5.31 -1.21 15.68
CA PRO A 55 6.31 -0.15 15.88
C PRO A 55 7.75 -0.67 16.02
N TYR A 56 7.94 -1.85 16.61
CA TYR A 56 9.27 -2.44 16.77
C TYR A 56 9.79 -3.03 15.47
N ILE A 57 8.94 -3.75 14.74
CA ILE A 57 9.32 -4.34 13.43
C ILE A 57 9.66 -3.23 12.44
N THR A 58 8.83 -2.19 12.39
CA THR A 58 9.03 -1.06 11.47
C THR A 58 10.25 -0.23 11.84
N ALA A 59 10.59 -0.09 13.13
CA ALA A 59 11.85 0.53 13.55
C ALA A 59 13.08 -0.28 13.09
N GLU A 60 13.05 -1.61 13.18
CA GLU A 60 14.15 -2.43 12.65
C GLU A 60 14.22 -2.37 11.12
N ALA A 61 13.08 -2.34 10.43
CA ALA A 61 13.02 -2.16 8.98
C ALA A 61 13.58 -0.79 8.56
N GLN A 62 13.29 0.28 9.32
CA GLN A 62 13.84 1.62 9.10
C GLN A 62 15.37 1.61 9.13
N LYS A 63 15.97 0.98 10.15
CA LYS A 63 17.45 0.90 10.27
C LYS A 63 18.08 0.24 9.04
N VAL A 64 17.45 -0.82 8.53
CA VAL A 64 17.93 -1.51 7.31
C VAL A 64 17.78 -0.59 6.09
N LEU A 65 16.66 0.14 5.97
CA LEU A 65 16.47 1.11 4.89
C LEU A 65 17.50 2.24 4.95
N GLU A 66 17.76 2.82 6.12
CA GLU A 66 18.77 3.86 6.33
C GLU A 66 20.17 3.35 5.98
N PHE A 67 20.48 2.09 6.30
CA PHE A 67 21.75 1.46 5.93
C PHE A 67 21.89 1.30 4.41
N ILE A 68 20.88 0.75 3.73
CA ILE A 68 20.93 0.51 2.29
C ILE A 68 20.91 1.82 1.49
N LEU A 69 20.21 2.84 2.00
CA LEU A 69 20.04 4.15 1.34
C LEU A 69 20.99 5.23 1.88
N ALA A 70 22.04 4.86 2.62
CA ALA A 70 22.90 5.79 3.32
C ALA A 70 23.49 6.88 2.41
N ASP A 71 23.88 6.53 1.18
CA ASP A 71 24.47 7.48 0.24
C ASP A 71 23.42 8.44 -0.34
N GLN A 72 22.20 7.95 -0.61
CA GLN A 72 21.09 8.78 -1.09
C GLN A 72 20.60 9.75 0.00
N VAL A 73 20.63 9.32 1.26
CA VAL A 73 20.34 10.19 2.42
C VAL A 73 21.42 11.27 2.56
N LYS A 74 22.69 10.90 2.50
CA LYS A 74 23.82 11.85 2.54
C LYS A 74 23.76 12.87 1.40
N ALA A 75 23.38 12.42 0.20
CA ALA A 75 23.19 13.28 -0.97
C ALA A 75 21.91 14.14 -0.90
N GLY A 76 21.05 13.96 0.12
CA GLY A 76 19.80 14.69 0.29
C GLY A 76 18.66 14.23 -0.63
N LYS A 77 18.89 13.22 -1.47
CA LYS A 77 17.92 12.63 -2.40
C LYS A 77 16.82 11.85 -1.67
N VAL A 78 17.11 11.26 -0.52
CA VAL A 78 16.13 10.56 0.33
C VAL A 78 16.06 11.23 1.70
N LYS A 79 14.84 11.41 2.22
CA LYS A 79 14.58 11.78 3.62
C LYS A 79 13.55 10.84 4.23
N PHE A 80 13.74 10.52 5.50
CA PHE A 80 12.78 9.78 6.32
C PHE A 80 12.02 10.77 7.21
#